data_AF-C4IY33-F1
#
_entry.id   AF-C4IY33-F1
#
_cell.length_a   1.000
_cell.length_b   1.000
_cell.length_c   1.000
_cell.angle_alpha   90.00
_cell.angle_beta   90.00
_cell.angle_gamma   90.00
#
_symmetry.space_group_name_H-M   'P 1'
#
loop_
_entity.id
_entity.type
_entity.pdbx_description
1 polymer ?
#
loop_
_entity_poly.entity_id
_entity_poly.type
_entity_poly.pdbx_seq_one_letter_code
_entity_poly.pdbx_strand_id
1 'polypeptide(L)'
;MWSTVGLSSKGENDSSKDTSTYINKKLKLKFTKAWLSFLKLPLPLDVYKEVLASIHQNVIPSMSNPSILCDFLTRSYDIGGVISVMALSGLFILMTQHGLEYPKFYEKLYALLTPAVFMAKHRSVFLQLLDTCLKSSYLPAYLAAAFAKRLSRLALSVPPAGALIIIALIHNLLRRHPSVNFLVHWEVDESDSNATREASQSKKIGSDPFNQNDADPAKSGAMRSSLWEIDTLRHHYSSAVSRFVVSLEEDLTVRAKTTEMKITDFSSGSYATVFRDEVRRRLKQVPLAFYRTTPTSLFLGSDFPGWTFGDQHNSTVETTVEGNGKVEAVGASDSTPSKRLRMET
;
A
#
# COMPACT_ATOMS: atom_id res chain seq x y z
N MET A 1 2.13 -46.69 70.55
CA MET A 1 0.92 -46.57 69.71
C MET A 1 0.67 -45.07 69.53
N TRP A 2 0.74 -44.43 68.37
CA TRP A 2 0.97 -44.86 66.99
C TRP A 2 1.76 -43.76 66.25
N SER A 3 2.71 -44.18 65.41
CA SER A 3 3.35 -43.36 64.39
C SER A 3 2.38 -43.11 63.24
N THR A 4 2.33 -41.87 62.74
CA THR A 4 1.80 -41.60 61.39
C THR A 4 2.96 -41.06 60.56
N VAL A 5 3.53 -41.96 59.76
CA VAL A 5 4.44 -41.64 58.66
C VAL A 5 3.58 -41.02 57.55
N GLY A 6 3.74 -39.72 57.31
CA GLY A 6 3.16 -39.02 56.17
C GLY A 6 4.27 -38.57 55.24
N LEU A 7 4.39 -39.24 54.09
CA LEU A 7 5.39 -39.03 53.05
C LEU A 7 5.50 -37.55 52.63
N SER A 8 6.72 -37.02 52.69
CA SER A 8 7.11 -35.77 52.02
C SER A 8 7.19 -36.01 50.51
N SER A 9 6.12 -35.68 49.78
CA SER A 9 6.13 -35.49 48.33
C SER A 9 6.67 -34.09 48.01
N LYS A 10 7.97 -33.87 48.19
CA LYS A 10 8.62 -32.59 47.88
C LYS A 10 10.01 -32.86 47.30
N GLY A 11 10.09 -33.14 45.99
CA GLY A 11 11.39 -33.34 45.34
C GLY A 11 11.43 -33.57 43.82
N GLU A 12 10.36 -34.05 43.17
CA GLU A 12 10.49 -34.52 41.77
C GLU A 12 10.21 -33.48 40.67
N ASN A 13 9.64 -32.32 40.99
CA ASN A 13 9.22 -31.35 39.96
C ASN A 13 10.31 -30.35 39.52
N ASP A 14 11.42 -30.22 40.24
CA ASP A 14 12.52 -29.31 39.83
C ASP A 14 13.58 -30.01 38.96
N SER A 15 13.91 -31.28 39.21
CA SER A 15 14.90 -32.02 38.39
C SER A 15 14.41 -32.30 36.96
N SER A 16 13.09 -32.49 36.78
CA SER A 16 12.46 -32.72 35.48
C SER A 16 12.41 -31.46 34.60
N LYS A 17 12.32 -30.26 35.21
CA LYS A 17 12.37 -28.98 34.49
C LYS A 17 13.79 -28.63 34.03
N ASP A 18 14.79 -28.88 34.87
CA ASP A 18 16.20 -28.63 34.50
C ASP A 18 16.70 -29.59 33.41
N THR A 19 16.28 -30.86 33.47
CA THR A 19 16.56 -31.82 32.40
C THR A 19 15.83 -31.46 31.10
N SER A 20 14.56 -31.04 31.17
CA SER A 20 13.79 -30.59 30.00
C SER A 20 14.39 -29.35 29.33
N THR A 21 14.81 -28.35 30.11
CA THR A 21 15.45 -27.13 29.56
C THR A 21 16.82 -27.43 28.96
N TYR A 22 17.59 -28.36 29.56
CA TYR A 22 18.85 -28.84 29.01
C TYR A 22 18.67 -29.61 27.69
N ILE A 23 17.66 -30.48 27.60
CA ILE A 23 17.31 -31.22 26.38
C ILE A 23 16.90 -30.24 25.27
N ASN A 24 16.08 -29.24 25.59
CA ASN A 24 15.67 -28.20 24.65
C ASN A 24 16.88 -27.41 24.11
N LYS A 25 17.83 -27.01 24.96
CA LYS A 25 19.07 -26.36 24.50
C LYS A 25 19.87 -27.26 23.54
N LYS A 26 20.02 -28.55 23.87
CA LYS A 26 20.69 -29.52 22.99
C LYS A 26 19.96 -29.73 21.66
N LEU A 27 18.63 -29.77 21.67
CA LEU A 27 17.81 -29.86 20.46
C LEU A 27 17.98 -28.62 19.58
N LYS A 28 17.95 -27.41 20.15
CA LYS A 28 18.20 -26.16 19.41
C LYS A 28 19.59 -26.15 18.76
N LEU A 29 20.62 -26.65 19.44
CA LEU A 29 21.97 -26.76 18.88
C LEU A 29 22.01 -27.73 17.68
N LYS A 30 21.43 -28.92 17.81
CA LYS A 30 21.34 -29.90 16.71
C LYS A 30 20.53 -29.34 15.53
N PHE A 31 19.41 -28.67 15.81
CA PHE A 31 18.58 -27.99 14.82
C PHE A 31 19.38 -26.91 14.06
N THR A 32 20.12 -26.08 14.80
CA THR A 32 20.98 -25.03 14.21
C THR A 32 22.02 -25.67 13.27
N LYS A 33 22.70 -26.73 13.71
CA LYS A 33 23.70 -27.44 12.88
C LYS A 33 23.09 -28.08 11.63
N ALA A 34 21.89 -28.66 11.74
CA ALA A 34 21.16 -29.23 10.61
C ALA A 34 20.79 -28.15 9.58
N TRP A 35 20.21 -27.04 10.03
CA TRP A 35 19.87 -25.91 9.15
C TRP A 35 21.09 -25.28 8.49
N LEU A 36 22.19 -25.09 9.22
CA LEU A 36 23.42 -24.58 8.62
C LEU A 36 24.00 -25.53 7.58
N SER A 37 23.87 -26.85 7.78
CA SER A 37 24.31 -27.84 6.79
C SER A 37 23.41 -27.84 5.56
N PHE A 38 22.10 -27.65 5.76
CA PHE A 38 21.13 -27.52 4.67
C PHE A 38 21.34 -26.25 3.84
N LEU A 39 21.55 -25.10 4.48
CA LEU A 39 21.78 -23.82 3.80
C LEU A 39 23.10 -23.76 3.02
N LYS A 40 24.04 -24.67 3.30
CA LYS A 40 25.30 -24.81 2.52
C LYS A 40 25.11 -25.54 1.20
N LEU A 41 24.01 -26.25 1.01
CA LEU A 41 23.73 -26.97 -0.23
C LEU A 41 23.32 -25.98 -1.33
N PRO A 42 23.56 -26.29 -2.62
CA PRO A 42 23.02 -25.50 -3.73
C PRO A 42 21.50 -25.66 -3.79
N LEU A 43 20.78 -24.70 -3.23
CA LEU A 43 19.32 -24.72 -3.17
C LEU A 43 18.71 -24.27 -4.51
N PRO A 44 17.74 -25.01 -5.08
CA PRO A 44 16.90 -24.52 -6.16
C PRO A 44 16.17 -23.23 -5.77
N LEU A 45 15.86 -22.38 -6.75
CA LEU A 45 15.27 -21.06 -6.53
C LEU A 45 13.95 -21.12 -5.73
N ASP A 46 13.11 -22.12 -5.98
CA ASP A 46 11.81 -22.25 -5.32
C ASP A 46 11.97 -22.59 -3.84
N VAL A 47 12.85 -23.54 -3.53
CA VAL A 47 13.22 -23.90 -2.15
C VAL A 47 13.84 -22.70 -1.44
N TYR A 48 14.71 -21.96 -2.12
CA TYR A 48 15.35 -20.76 -1.58
C TYR A 48 14.32 -19.71 -1.13
N LYS A 49 13.30 -19.46 -1.98
CA LYS A 49 12.20 -18.54 -1.65
C LYS A 49 11.38 -19.04 -0.47
N GLU A 50 11.02 -20.33 -0.43
CA GLU A 50 10.26 -20.90 0.68
C GLU A 50 11.03 -20.83 2.02
N VAL A 51 12.33 -21.06 1.98
CA VAL A 51 13.20 -20.89 3.14
C VAL A 51 13.13 -19.44 3.63
N LEU A 52 13.32 -18.44 2.76
CA LEU A 52 13.24 -17.03 3.16
C LEU A 52 11.84 -16.64 3.68
N ALA A 53 10.77 -17.18 3.12
CA ALA A 53 9.41 -16.94 3.58
C ALA A 53 9.11 -17.53 4.98
N SER A 54 9.82 -18.57 5.39
CA SER A 54 9.55 -19.29 6.64
C SER A 54 10.58 -18.98 7.74
N ILE A 55 11.72 -18.39 7.39
CA ILE A 55 12.87 -18.23 8.29
C ILE A 55 12.52 -17.39 9.52
N HIS A 56 11.74 -16.32 9.34
CA HIS A 56 11.42 -15.36 10.40
C HIS A 56 10.45 -15.94 11.44
N GLN A 57 9.52 -16.80 11.02
CA GLN A 57 8.51 -17.41 11.91
C GLN A 57 8.98 -18.71 12.55
N ASN A 58 9.63 -19.60 11.77
CA ASN A 58 9.85 -20.97 12.20
C ASN A 58 11.31 -21.25 12.60
N VAL A 59 12.26 -20.62 11.90
CA VAL A 59 13.68 -20.97 12.01
C VAL A 59 14.37 -20.13 13.08
N ILE A 60 14.27 -18.80 13.01
CA ILE A 60 14.94 -17.87 13.94
C ILE A 60 14.59 -18.16 15.41
N PRO A 61 13.31 -18.35 15.82
CA PRO A 61 12.96 -18.61 17.23
C PRO A 61 13.49 -19.95 17.76
N SER A 62 13.64 -20.91 16.86
CA SER A 62 14.08 -22.28 17.16
C SER A 62 15.61 -22.41 17.22
N MET A 63 16.35 -21.43 16.70
CA MET A 63 17.81 -21.43 16.71
C MET A 63 18.38 -21.05 18.08
N SER A 64 19.59 -21.58 18.33
CA SER A 64 20.37 -21.27 19.53
C SER A 64 21.15 -19.95 19.38
N ASN A 65 21.73 -19.72 18.20
CA ASN A 65 22.39 -18.48 17.83
C ASN A 65 21.93 -18.01 16.44
N PRO A 66 20.87 -17.19 16.36
CA PRO A 66 20.32 -16.72 15.10
C PRO A 66 21.22 -15.74 14.32
N SER A 67 22.19 -15.10 14.98
CA SER A 67 23.10 -14.14 14.33
C SER A 67 23.93 -14.74 13.19
N ILE A 68 24.15 -16.06 13.18
CA ILE A 68 24.87 -16.79 12.13
C ILE A 68 24.17 -16.65 10.76
N LEU A 69 22.85 -16.45 10.75
CA LEU A 69 22.07 -16.23 9.52
C LEU A 69 22.28 -14.84 8.89
N CYS A 70 22.97 -13.92 9.58
CA CYS A 70 23.20 -12.56 9.10
C CYS A 70 23.82 -12.53 7.71
N ASP A 71 24.90 -13.28 7.48
CA ASP A 71 25.60 -13.27 6.20
C ASP A 71 24.71 -13.81 5.06
N PHE A 72 23.94 -14.86 5.36
CA PHE A 72 22.98 -15.44 4.41
C PHE A 72 21.87 -14.46 4.06
N LEU A 73 21.26 -13.81 5.07
CA LEU A 73 20.17 -12.86 4.87
C LEU A 73 20.65 -11.57 4.20
N THR A 74 21.84 -11.08 4.55
CA THR A 74 22.46 -9.91 3.92
C THR A 74 22.74 -10.16 2.45
N ARG A 75 23.36 -11.30 2.10
CA ARG A 75 23.57 -11.68 0.70
C ARG A 75 22.25 -11.84 -0.04
N SER A 76 21.25 -12.48 0.59
CA SER A 76 19.89 -12.61 0.02
C SER A 76 19.26 -11.25 -0.26
N TYR A 77 19.49 -10.30 0.65
CA TYR A 77 18.96 -8.95 0.56
C TYR A 77 19.62 -8.14 -0.56
N ASP A 78 20.91 -8.34 -0.81
CA ASP A 78 21.63 -7.62 -1.88
C ASP A 78 21.36 -8.16 -3.30
N ILE A 79 20.76 -9.36 -3.45
CA ILE A 79 20.38 -9.91 -4.76
C ILE A 79 19.35 -9.02 -5.49
N GLY A 80 18.42 -8.41 -4.76
CA GLY A 80 17.36 -7.57 -5.32
C GLY A 80 16.04 -8.29 -5.57
N GLY A 81 15.01 -7.50 -5.89
CA GLY A 81 13.69 -7.99 -6.28
C GLY A 81 12.92 -8.66 -5.14
N VAL A 82 12.16 -9.71 -5.48
CA VAL A 82 11.29 -10.41 -4.53
C VAL A 82 12.08 -11.12 -3.43
N ILE A 83 13.31 -11.57 -3.73
CA ILE A 83 14.18 -12.25 -2.76
C ILE A 83 14.56 -11.28 -1.63
N SER A 84 14.93 -10.04 -1.95
CA SER A 84 15.23 -9.01 -0.95
C SER A 84 14.05 -8.71 -0.05
N VAL A 85 12.84 -8.64 -0.63
CA VAL A 85 11.60 -8.41 0.11
C VAL A 85 11.36 -9.51 1.15
N MET A 86 11.65 -10.76 0.80
CA MET A 86 11.48 -11.91 1.70
C MET A 86 12.58 -11.95 2.77
N ALA A 87 13.83 -11.66 2.41
CA ALA A 87 14.96 -11.62 3.33
C ALA A 87 14.84 -10.51 4.39
N LEU A 88 14.20 -9.39 4.03
CA LEU A 88 14.02 -8.22 4.91
C LEU A 88 13.32 -8.58 6.23
N SER A 89 12.33 -9.47 6.20
CA SER A 89 11.63 -9.91 7.42
C SER A 89 12.55 -10.60 8.41
N GLY A 90 13.42 -11.50 7.92
CA GLY A 90 14.41 -12.17 8.75
C GLY A 90 15.47 -11.19 9.26
N LEU A 91 15.96 -10.31 8.38
CA LEU A 91 16.97 -9.30 8.73
C LEU A 91 16.46 -8.34 9.81
N PHE A 92 15.21 -7.89 9.70
CA PHE A 92 14.59 -7.00 10.69
C PHE A 92 14.48 -7.65 12.08
N ILE A 93 14.17 -8.94 12.16
CA ILE A 93 14.17 -9.67 13.43
C ILE A 93 15.59 -9.74 14.01
N LEU A 94 16.60 -10.02 13.19
CA LEU A 94 17.99 -10.01 13.65
C LEU A 94 18.42 -8.63 14.15
N MET A 95 18.01 -7.56 13.47
CA MET A 95 18.30 -6.19 13.89
C MET A 95 17.63 -5.83 15.23
N THR A 96 16.35 -6.17 15.38
CA THR A 96 15.55 -5.76 16.56
C THR A 96 15.77 -6.64 17.79
N GLN A 97 15.95 -7.96 17.62
CA GLN A 97 16.02 -8.92 18.72
C GLN A 97 17.44 -9.41 19.01
N HIS A 98 18.33 -9.39 18.02
CA HIS A 98 19.68 -9.93 18.14
C HIS A 98 20.78 -8.88 17.99
N GLY A 99 20.42 -7.59 17.98
CA GLY A 99 21.37 -6.47 18.00
C GLY A 99 22.23 -6.36 16.74
N LEU A 100 21.74 -6.86 15.60
CA LEU A 100 22.45 -6.73 14.32
C LEU A 100 22.36 -5.29 13.81
N GLU A 101 23.50 -4.68 13.51
CA GLU A 101 23.54 -3.39 12.81
C GLU A 101 23.72 -3.62 11.31
N TYR A 102 22.69 -3.27 10.53
CA TYR A 102 22.78 -3.27 9.07
C TYR A 102 23.00 -1.82 8.57
N PRO A 103 24.15 -1.52 7.94
CA PRO A 103 24.45 -0.17 7.49
C PRO A 103 23.46 0.26 6.40
N LYS A 104 23.04 1.53 6.43
CA LYS A 104 22.18 2.13 5.39
C LYS A 104 20.87 1.38 5.14
N PHE A 105 20.30 0.76 6.18
CA PHE A 105 19.04 0.02 6.14
C PHE A 105 17.92 0.78 5.40
N TYR A 106 17.71 2.05 5.75
CA TYR A 106 16.65 2.87 5.16
C TYR A 106 16.90 3.26 3.70
N GLU A 107 18.16 3.44 3.26
CA GLU A 107 18.46 3.68 1.85
C GLU A 107 18.04 2.47 1.00
N LYS A 108 18.37 1.27 1.48
CA LYS A 108 17.98 0.02 0.80
C LYS A 108 16.47 -0.22 0.86
N LEU A 109 15.84 0.04 2.01
CA LEU A 109 14.38 -0.06 2.15
C LEU A 109 13.66 0.90 1.19
N TYR A 110 14.17 2.12 1.06
CA TYR A 110 13.68 3.11 0.12
C TYR A 110 13.83 2.62 -1.33
N ALA A 111 14.99 2.08 -1.69
CA ALA A 111 15.24 1.53 -3.02
C ALA A 111 14.32 0.35 -3.38
N LEU A 112 13.91 -0.46 -2.40
CA LEU A 112 12.98 -1.58 -2.62
C LEU A 112 11.56 -1.14 -2.98
N LEU A 113 11.16 0.09 -2.64
CA LEU A 113 9.85 0.63 -3.00
C LEU A 113 9.77 0.87 -4.51
N THR A 114 9.32 -0.17 -5.20
CA THR A 114 9.09 -0.22 -6.64
C THR A 114 7.68 -0.72 -6.93
N PRO A 115 7.08 -0.40 -8.10
CA PRO A 115 5.73 -0.85 -8.44
C PRO A 115 5.58 -2.37 -8.37
N ALA A 116 6.64 -3.12 -8.70
CA ALA A 116 6.66 -4.58 -8.67
C ALA A 116 6.38 -5.17 -7.28
N VAL A 117 6.76 -4.48 -6.20
CA VAL A 117 6.52 -4.97 -4.83
C VAL A 117 5.02 -5.03 -4.51
N PHE A 118 4.23 -4.11 -5.04
CA PHE A 118 2.77 -4.13 -4.85
C PHE A 118 2.07 -5.24 -5.64
N MET A 119 2.76 -5.91 -6.56
CA MET A 119 2.27 -7.07 -7.32
C MET A 119 2.83 -8.40 -6.78
N ALA A 120 3.80 -8.35 -5.86
CA ALA A 120 4.44 -9.54 -5.34
C ALA A 120 3.51 -10.37 -4.43
N LYS A 121 3.70 -11.70 -4.43
CA LYS A 121 2.91 -12.64 -3.61
C LYS A 121 2.99 -12.35 -2.11
N HIS A 122 4.16 -11.96 -1.61
CA HIS A 122 4.42 -11.70 -0.18
C HIS A 122 4.36 -10.21 0.20
N ARG A 123 3.68 -9.37 -0.61
CA ARG A 123 3.59 -7.92 -0.38
C ARG A 123 2.94 -7.53 0.95
N SER A 124 2.03 -8.34 1.46
CA SER A 124 1.34 -8.05 2.73
C SER A 124 2.33 -8.00 3.91
N VAL A 125 3.23 -8.98 3.98
CA VAL A 125 4.28 -9.08 5.00
C VAL A 125 5.23 -7.89 4.88
N PHE A 126 5.64 -7.55 3.65
CA PHE A 126 6.51 -6.41 3.40
C PHE A 126 5.89 -5.08 3.81
N LEU A 127 4.64 -4.82 3.45
CA LEU A 127 3.98 -3.54 3.75
C LEU A 127 3.69 -3.38 5.25
N GLN A 128 3.39 -4.47 5.95
CA GLN A 128 3.29 -4.47 7.42
C GLN A 128 4.66 -4.22 8.07
N LEU A 129 5.72 -4.82 7.52
CA LEU A 129 7.08 -4.59 7.99
C LEU A 129 7.52 -3.14 7.75
N LEU A 130 7.20 -2.58 6.59
CA LEU A 130 7.44 -1.18 6.24
C LEU A 130 6.80 -0.23 7.26
N ASP A 131 5.53 -0.46 7.61
CA ASP A 131 4.87 0.33 8.66
C ASP A 131 5.59 0.22 10.00
N THR A 132 6.02 -0.99 10.36
CA THR A 132 6.73 -1.24 11.61
C THR A 132 8.06 -0.50 11.65
N CYS A 133 8.82 -0.49 10.54
CA CYS A 133 10.05 0.29 10.41
C CYS A 133 9.79 1.79 10.54
N LEU A 134 8.74 2.29 9.88
CA LEU A 134 8.37 3.71 9.88
C LEU A 134 7.64 4.16 11.16
N LYS A 135 7.31 3.24 12.06
CA LYS A 135 6.75 3.54 13.39
C LYS A 135 7.82 3.94 14.42
N SER A 136 9.10 3.78 14.09
CA SER A 136 10.21 4.09 15.01
C SER A 136 10.23 5.56 15.42
N SER A 137 10.33 5.82 16.73
CA SER A 137 10.37 7.19 17.29
C SER A 137 11.62 7.98 16.88
N TYR A 138 12.69 7.31 16.47
CA TYR A 138 13.96 7.93 16.08
C TYR A 138 14.04 8.22 14.57
N LEU A 139 12.93 8.13 13.85
CA LEU A 139 12.88 8.41 12.42
C LEU A 139 13.03 9.91 12.15
N PRO A 140 14.08 10.36 11.42
CA PRO A 140 14.22 11.77 11.06
C PRO A 140 13.10 12.25 10.12
N ALA A 141 12.73 13.53 10.22
CA ALA A 141 11.65 14.11 9.42
C ALA A 141 11.92 14.02 7.90
N TYR A 142 13.17 14.23 7.46
CA TYR A 142 13.53 14.13 6.04
C TYR A 142 13.25 12.73 5.46
N LEU A 143 13.43 11.71 6.28
CA LEU A 143 13.26 10.33 5.88
C LEU A 143 11.77 10.00 5.75
N ALA A 144 10.97 10.40 6.74
CA ALA A 144 9.51 10.29 6.69
C ALA A 144 8.94 11.03 5.46
N ALA A 145 9.42 12.24 5.17
CA ALA A 145 9.02 13.00 3.98
C ALA A 145 9.40 12.29 2.67
N ALA A 146 10.62 11.75 2.57
CA ALA A 146 11.06 10.97 1.41
C ALA A 146 10.20 9.73 1.18
N PHE A 147 9.92 8.96 2.23
CA PHE A 147 9.04 7.79 2.14
C PHE A 147 7.61 8.17 1.74
N ALA A 148 7.03 9.21 2.35
CA ALA A 148 5.70 9.69 2.01
C ALA A 148 5.62 10.11 0.53
N LYS A 149 6.60 10.90 0.06
CA LYS A 149 6.65 11.36 -1.33
C LYS A 149 6.87 10.21 -2.31
N ARG A 150 7.79 9.28 -2.06
CA ARG A 150 7.99 8.11 -2.93
C ARG A 150 6.75 7.22 -2.99
N LEU A 151 6.12 6.96 -1.85
CA LEU A 151 4.87 6.21 -1.80
C LEU A 151 3.76 6.92 -2.61
N SER A 152 3.63 8.24 -2.50
CA SER A 152 2.63 9.00 -3.26
C SER A 152 2.82 8.90 -4.77
N ARG A 153 4.07 8.95 -5.27
CA ARG A 153 4.40 8.71 -6.68
C ARG A 153 4.05 7.28 -7.11
N LEU A 154 4.33 6.30 -6.26
CA LEU A 154 3.99 4.90 -6.55
C LEU A 154 2.47 4.68 -6.58
N ALA A 155 1.69 5.43 -5.80
CA ALA A 155 0.23 5.30 -5.78
C ALA A 155 -0.42 5.56 -7.15
N LEU A 156 0.22 6.36 -8.01
CA LEU A 156 -0.24 6.62 -9.37
C LEU A 156 -0.06 5.43 -10.33
N SER A 157 0.91 4.55 -10.07
CA SER A 157 1.25 3.42 -10.95
C SER A 157 0.73 2.08 -10.46
N VAL A 158 0.23 2.03 -9.23
CA VAL A 158 -0.11 0.78 -8.52
C VAL A 158 -1.63 0.50 -8.64
N PRO A 159 -2.05 -0.78 -8.60
CA PRO A 159 -3.46 -1.15 -8.48
C PRO A 159 -4.24 -0.41 -7.38
N PRO A 160 -5.58 -0.32 -7.48
CA PRO A 160 -6.41 0.38 -6.50
C PRO A 160 -6.24 -0.20 -5.09
N ALA A 161 -6.07 -1.51 -4.97
CA ALA A 161 -5.82 -2.15 -3.68
C ALA A 161 -4.48 -1.71 -3.06
N GLY A 162 -3.44 -1.50 -3.88
CA GLY A 162 -2.16 -0.99 -3.38
C GLY A 162 -2.21 0.51 -3.08
N ALA A 163 -2.94 1.30 -3.88
CA ALA A 163 -3.19 2.72 -3.60
C ALA A 163 -3.87 2.92 -2.23
N LEU A 164 -4.85 2.08 -1.88
CA LEU A 164 -5.47 2.11 -0.54
C LEU A 164 -4.43 1.92 0.59
N ILE A 165 -3.55 0.91 0.48
CA ILE A 165 -2.51 0.68 1.50
C ILE A 165 -1.54 1.86 1.58
N ILE A 166 -1.18 2.44 0.43
CA ILE A 166 -0.30 3.61 0.38
C ILE A 166 -0.95 4.81 1.07
N ILE A 167 -2.23 5.10 0.81
CA ILE A 167 -2.96 6.19 1.46
C ILE A 167 -2.99 5.97 2.98
N ALA A 168 -3.24 4.74 3.44
CA ALA A 168 -3.20 4.41 4.87
C ALA A 168 -1.81 4.61 5.50
N LEU A 169 -0.73 4.22 4.79
CA LEU A 169 0.65 4.44 5.22
C LEU A 169 0.97 5.94 5.33
N ILE A 170 0.57 6.73 4.33
CA ILE A 170 0.79 8.19 4.32
C ILE A 170 -0.01 8.87 5.43
N HIS A 171 -1.28 8.49 5.63
CA HIS A 171 -2.09 8.97 6.75
C HIS A 171 -1.40 8.71 8.09
N ASN A 172 -0.92 7.48 8.31
CA ASN A 172 -0.20 7.13 9.54
C ASN A 172 1.10 7.92 9.69
N LEU A 173 1.86 8.12 8.62
CA LEU A 173 3.10 8.91 8.63
C LEU A 173 2.84 10.37 9.03
N LEU A 174 1.88 11.03 8.39
CA LEU A 174 1.51 12.43 8.67
C LEU A 174 1.01 12.60 10.12
N ARG A 175 0.19 11.66 10.59
CA ARG A 175 -0.30 11.66 11.99
C ARG A 175 0.83 11.43 13.01
N ARG A 176 1.81 10.58 12.70
CA ARG A 176 2.97 10.28 13.57
C ARG A 176 3.98 11.42 13.60
N HIS A 177 4.23 12.05 12.45
CA HIS A 177 5.25 13.10 12.26
C HIS A 177 4.62 14.40 11.76
N PRO A 178 4.11 15.27 12.66
CA PRO A 178 3.54 16.57 12.29
C PRO A 178 4.51 17.47 11.53
N SER A 179 5.82 17.28 11.72
CA SER A 179 6.87 18.00 11.00
C SER A 179 6.89 17.74 9.49
N VAL A 180 6.14 16.75 9.00
CA VAL A 180 6.02 16.41 7.57
C VAL A 180 4.72 16.96 6.97
N ASN A 181 3.83 17.54 7.77
CA ASN A 181 2.53 18.07 7.30
C ASN A 181 2.67 19.23 6.31
N PHE A 182 3.84 19.90 6.25
CA PHE A 182 4.15 20.90 5.23
C PHE A 182 4.01 20.35 3.79
N LEU A 183 4.09 19.02 3.62
CA LEU A 183 3.90 18.34 2.34
C LEU A 183 2.46 18.44 1.81
N VAL A 184 1.48 18.57 2.72
CA VAL A 184 0.05 18.68 2.39
C VAL A 184 -0.38 20.14 2.38
N HIS A 185 0.02 20.90 3.40
CA HIS A 185 -0.31 22.31 3.52
C HIS A 185 0.95 23.14 3.68
N TRP A 186 1.20 24.04 2.73
CA TRP A 186 2.27 25.01 2.83
C TRP A 186 1.69 26.37 3.21
N GLU A 187 1.95 26.82 4.44
CA GLU A 187 1.68 28.19 4.84
C GLU A 187 2.73 29.09 4.17
N VAL A 188 2.33 29.88 3.18
CA VAL A 188 3.16 30.95 2.66
C VAL A 188 2.91 32.15 3.57
N ASP A 189 3.86 32.48 4.43
CA ASP A 189 3.81 33.72 5.20
C ASP A 189 3.82 34.91 4.23
N GLU A 190 2.67 35.56 4.05
CA GLU A 190 2.53 36.74 3.19
C GLU A 190 3.38 37.93 3.66
N SER A 191 3.93 37.88 4.88
CA SER A 191 4.85 38.89 5.42
C SER A 191 6.22 38.94 4.71
N ASP A 192 6.63 37.87 4.04
CA ASP A 192 7.90 37.82 3.31
C ASP A 192 7.81 38.37 1.88
N SER A 193 6.63 38.83 1.45
CA SER A 193 6.47 39.53 0.17
C SER A 193 7.07 40.94 0.18
N ASN A 194 7.34 41.50 1.38
CA ASN A 194 7.94 42.83 1.57
C ASN A 194 9.39 42.81 2.13
N ALA A 195 9.95 41.67 2.48
CA ALA A 195 11.32 41.57 2.98
C ALA A 195 12.32 41.31 1.83
N THR A 196 12.84 42.40 1.27
CA THR A 196 14.15 42.48 0.56
C THR A 196 14.37 41.52 -0.63
N ARG A 197 14.31 42.14 -1.82
CA ARG A 197 14.59 41.60 -3.17
C ARG A 197 16.03 41.14 -3.44
N GLU A 198 16.80 40.72 -2.44
CA GLU A 198 18.23 40.40 -2.61
C GLU A 198 18.62 39.06 -1.98
N ALA A 199 18.10 37.96 -2.54
CA ALA A 199 18.75 36.65 -2.54
C ALA A 199 18.12 35.74 -3.60
N SER A 200 18.58 35.89 -4.85
CA SER A 200 18.88 34.78 -5.77
C SER A 200 17.99 33.53 -5.72
N GLN A 201 16.87 33.59 -6.46
CA GLN A 201 16.30 32.59 -7.35
C GLN A 201 14.81 32.85 -7.37
N SER A 202 14.30 33.37 -8.48
CA SER A 202 12.89 33.20 -8.84
C SER A 202 12.60 31.70 -8.74
N LYS A 203 12.06 31.23 -7.60
CA LYS A 203 11.59 29.86 -7.44
C LYS A 203 10.66 29.64 -8.62
N LYS A 204 11.04 28.77 -9.56
CA LYS A 204 10.15 28.37 -10.65
C LYS A 204 8.92 27.77 -9.99
N ILE A 205 7.87 28.57 -9.85
CA ILE A 205 6.58 28.14 -9.31
C ILE A 205 6.17 26.91 -10.12
N GLY A 206 6.05 25.76 -9.44
CA GLY A 206 5.63 24.50 -10.05
C GLY A 206 6.72 23.50 -10.45
N SER A 207 8.02 23.78 -10.26
CA SER A 207 9.06 22.74 -10.46
C SER A 207 9.26 21.93 -9.18
N ASP A 208 8.74 20.69 -9.16
CA ASP A 208 8.97 19.73 -8.06
C ASP A 208 10.48 19.41 -7.97
N PRO A 209 11.16 19.68 -6.84
CA PRO A 209 12.57 19.32 -6.66
C PRO A 209 12.78 17.82 -6.39
N PHE A 210 11.71 17.03 -6.24
CA PHE A 210 11.82 15.62 -5.92
C PHE A 210 12.36 14.78 -7.09
N ASN A 211 13.44 14.04 -6.84
CA ASN A 211 13.99 13.06 -7.78
C ASN A 211 13.60 11.63 -7.39
N GLN A 212 12.85 10.96 -8.26
CA GLN A 212 12.36 9.60 -8.04
C GLN A 212 13.45 8.53 -8.16
N ASN A 213 14.49 8.78 -8.96
CA ASN A 213 15.52 7.78 -9.28
C ASN A 213 16.63 7.69 -8.23
N ASP A 214 16.71 8.64 -7.31
CA ASP A 214 17.70 8.61 -6.26
C ASP A 214 17.44 7.46 -5.29
N ALA A 215 18.48 6.69 -4.99
CA ALA A 215 18.42 5.62 -3.99
C ALA A 215 18.56 6.15 -2.55
N ASP A 216 19.14 7.33 -2.39
CA ASP A 216 19.34 7.97 -1.09
C ASP A 216 18.16 8.90 -0.75
N PRO A 217 17.38 8.60 0.31
CA PRO A 217 16.25 9.43 0.70
C PRO A 217 16.67 10.84 1.11
N ALA A 218 17.88 11.05 1.61
CA ALA A 218 18.36 12.38 2.02
C ALA A 218 18.58 13.31 0.82
N LYS A 219 18.96 12.76 -0.34
CA LYS A 219 19.22 13.52 -1.58
C LYS A 219 18.00 13.71 -2.46
N SER A 220 16.92 12.97 -2.18
CA SER A 220 15.70 12.96 -2.99
C SER A 220 15.00 14.32 -3.13
N GLY A 221 15.28 15.30 -2.27
CA GLY A 221 14.65 16.63 -2.33
C GLY A 221 13.22 16.67 -1.78
N ALA A 222 12.73 15.60 -1.16
CA ALA A 222 11.33 15.48 -0.71
C ALA A 222 10.89 16.57 0.28
N MET A 223 11.79 17.09 1.12
CA MET A 223 11.48 18.17 2.08
C MET A 223 11.06 19.49 1.43
N ARG A 224 11.36 19.69 0.14
CA ARG A 224 11.02 20.91 -0.60
C ARG A 224 9.91 20.66 -1.63
N SER A 225 9.31 19.47 -1.59
CA SER A 225 8.21 19.02 -2.45
C SER A 225 6.87 19.15 -1.73
N SER A 226 5.78 18.92 -2.44
CA SER A 226 4.44 18.67 -1.90
C SER A 226 3.86 17.35 -2.44
N LEU A 227 2.69 16.93 -1.95
CA LEU A 227 2.03 15.65 -2.30
C LEU A 227 0.89 15.82 -3.32
N TRP A 228 1.16 16.44 -4.47
CA TRP A 228 0.16 16.60 -5.54
C TRP A 228 -0.40 15.27 -6.05
N GLU A 229 0.36 14.19 -5.97
CA GLU A 229 -0.06 12.86 -6.40
C GLU A 229 -1.30 12.40 -5.63
N ILE A 230 -1.35 12.69 -4.33
CA ILE A 230 -2.49 12.36 -3.49
C ILE A 230 -3.71 13.19 -3.89
N ASP A 231 -3.53 14.47 -4.21
CA ASP A 231 -4.61 15.32 -4.70
C ASP A 231 -5.19 14.79 -6.03
N THR A 232 -4.34 14.30 -6.95
CA THR A 232 -4.84 13.69 -8.19
C THR A 232 -5.66 12.41 -7.95
N LEU A 233 -5.36 11.65 -6.89
CA LEU A 233 -6.12 10.44 -6.52
C LEU A 233 -7.53 10.74 -6.02
N ARG A 234 -7.89 12.00 -5.73
CA ARG A 234 -9.28 12.41 -5.44
C ARG A 234 -10.22 12.03 -6.59
N HIS A 235 -9.75 12.14 -7.83
CA HIS A 235 -10.51 11.86 -9.03
C HIS A 235 -10.26 10.44 -9.58
N HIS A 236 -9.81 9.52 -8.72
CA HIS A 236 -9.54 8.14 -9.10
C HIS A 236 -10.82 7.38 -9.49
N TYR A 237 -10.74 6.47 -10.47
CA TYR A 237 -11.91 5.73 -10.98
C TYR A 237 -12.57 4.84 -9.91
N SER A 238 -11.79 4.32 -8.95
CA SER A 238 -12.31 3.55 -7.83
C SER A 238 -12.78 4.49 -6.73
N SER A 239 -14.10 4.48 -6.49
CA SER A 239 -14.75 5.27 -5.44
C SER A 239 -14.16 5.05 -4.04
N ALA A 240 -13.63 3.85 -3.76
CA ALA A 240 -13.01 3.54 -2.48
C ALA A 240 -11.72 4.35 -2.26
N VAL A 241 -10.92 4.52 -3.31
CA VAL A 241 -9.67 5.31 -3.26
C VAL A 241 -9.99 6.78 -3.10
N SER A 242 -10.88 7.33 -3.93
CA SER A 242 -11.30 8.74 -3.86
C SER A 242 -11.83 9.13 -2.48
N ARG A 243 -12.73 8.32 -1.91
CA ARG A 243 -13.26 8.56 -0.57
C ARG A 243 -12.19 8.49 0.51
N PHE A 244 -11.18 7.64 0.33
CA PHE A 244 -10.12 7.51 1.30
C PHE A 244 -9.17 8.70 1.29
N VAL A 245 -8.91 9.29 0.13
CA VAL A 245 -8.10 10.51 0.03
C VAL A 245 -8.72 11.66 0.81
N VAL A 246 -10.05 11.75 0.89
CA VAL A 246 -10.74 12.79 1.68
C VAL A 246 -10.35 12.73 3.17
N SER A 247 -10.02 11.56 3.72
CA SER A 247 -9.58 11.47 5.12
C SER A 247 -8.20 12.12 5.36
N LEU A 248 -7.46 12.46 4.31
CA LEU A 248 -6.19 13.21 4.42
C LEU A 248 -6.41 14.74 4.43
N GLU A 249 -7.62 15.22 4.15
CA GLU A 249 -7.95 16.65 4.21
C GLU A 249 -8.24 17.12 5.63
N GLU A 250 -8.72 16.22 6.50
CA GLU A 250 -8.92 16.52 7.90
C GLU A 250 -7.58 16.80 8.59
N ASP A 251 -7.58 17.73 9.54
CA ASP A 251 -6.37 18.05 10.29
C ASP A 251 -5.91 16.85 11.14
N LEU A 252 -4.91 16.14 10.61
CA LEU A 252 -4.36 14.93 11.21
C LEU A 252 -3.57 15.20 12.49
N THR A 253 -3.26 16.46 12.80
CA THR A 253 -2.56 16.83 14.06
C THR A 253 -3.46 16.62 15.28
N VAL A 254 -4.78 16.71 15.11
CA VAL A 254 -5.76 16.51 16.19
C VAL A 254 -5.98 15.02 16.43
N ARG A 255 -5.08 14.40 17.20
CA ARG A 255 -5.09 12.97 17.53
C ARG A 255 -6.38 12.45 18.18
N ALA A 256 -7.17 13.33 18.78
CA ALA A 256 -8.47 12.98 19.38
C ALA A 256 -9.56 12.71 18.33
N LYS A 257 -9.44 13.30 17.13
CA LYS A 257 -10.42 13.15 16.05
C LYS A 257 -10.00 12.07 15.04
N THR A 258 -8.71 11.79 14.94
CA THR A 258 -8.17 10.84 13.96
C THR A 258 -7.66 9.57 14.64
N THR A 259 -7.97 8.40 14.07
CA THR A 259 -7.49 7.10 14.55
C THR A 259 -6.38 6.57 13.65
N GLU A 260 -5.42 5.87 14.24
CA GLU A 260 -4.35 5.22 13.46
C GLU A 260 -4.93 4.04 12.68
N MET A 261 -4.59 3.94 11.39
CA MET A 261 -5.15 2.94 10.50
C MET A 261 -4.36 1.65 10.61
N LYS A 262 -5.06 0.52 10.77
CA LYS A 262 -4.43 -0.80 10.81
C LYS A 262 -4.10 -1.25 9.39
N ILE A 263 -2.82 -1.29 9.07
CA ILE A 263 -2.35 -1.67 7.73
C ILE A 263 -2.60 -3.16 7.44
N THR A 264 -2.76 -4.00 8.46
CA THR A 264 -3.18 -5.40 8.31
C THR A 264 -4.45 -5.54 7.49
N ASP A 265 -5.40 -4.62 7.67
CA ASP A 265 -6.74 -4.68 7.09
C ASP A 265 -6.69 -4.42 5.58
N PHE A 266 -5.73 -3.59 5.14
CA PHE A 266 -5.52 -3.27 3.72
C PHE A 266 -4.49 -4.18 3.06
N SER A 267 -3.52 -4.70 3.81
CA SER A 267 -2.33 -5.41 3.29
C SER A 267 -2.63 -6.65 2.45
N SER A 268 -3.77 -7.31 2.70
CA SER A 268 -4.23 -8.50 1.97
C SER A 268 -5.16 -8.17 0.78
N GLY A 269 -5.52 -6.89 0.60
CA GLY A 269 -6.46 -6.44 -0.41
C GLY A 269 -5.97 -6.72 -1.82
N SER A 270 -6.81 -7.31 -2.67
CA SER A 270 -6.53 -7.60 -4.09
C SER A 270 -7.64 -7.03 -4.98
N TYR A 271 -7.50 -7.08 -6.30
CA TYR A 271 -8.62 -6.73 -7.19
C TYR A 271 -9.89 -7.53 -6.85
N ALA A 272 -9.74 -8.80 -6.47
CA ALA A 272 -10.87 -9.62 -6.07
C ALA A 272 -11.54 -9.12 -4.78
N THR A 273 -10.81 -8.52 -3.83
CA THR A 273 -11.44 -7.93 -2.63
C THR A 273 -12.18 -6.65 -3.00
N VAL A 274 -11.55 -5.74 -3.76
CA VAL A 274 -12.18 -4.50 -4.21
C VAL A 274 -13.47 -4.80 -4.99
N PHE A 275 -13.43 -5.76 -5.90
CA PHE A 275 -14.61 -6.18 -6.66
C PHE A 275 -15.70 -6.77 -5.76
N ARG A 276 -15.35 -7.71 -4.88
CA ARG A 276 -16.33 -8.30 -3.96
C ARG A 276 -16.96 -7.27 -3.03
N ASP A 277 -16.19 -6.29 -2.58
CA ASP A 277 -16.69 -5.22 -1.73
C ASP A 277 -17.67 -4.34 -2.48
N GLU A 278 -17.41 -4.02 -3.76
CA GLU A 278 -18.35 -3.29 -4.62
C GLU A 278 -19.63 -4.08 -4.90
N VAL A 279 -19.53 -5.38 -5.21
CA VAL A 279 -20.70 -6.25 -5.45
C VAL A 279 -21.58 -6.38 -4.19
N ARG A 280 -20.98 -6.35 -3.01
CA ARG A 280 -21.69 -6.40 -1.73
C ARG A 280 -22.34 -5.07 -1.34
N ARG A 281 -21.99 -3.96 -2.00
CA ARG A 281 -22.58 -2.66 -1.66
C ARG A 281 -24.07 -2.67 -1.95
N ARG A 282 -24.85 -2.32 -0.94
CA ARG A 282 -26.29 -2.12 -1.08
C ARG A 282 -26.52 -0.83 -1.87
N LEU A 283 -26.98 -0.98 -3.11
CA LEU A 283 -27.40 0.14 -3.94
C LEU A 283 -28.74 0.67 -3.41
N LYS A 284 -28.76 1.94 -3.00
CA LYS A 284 -30.01 2.61 -2.58
C LYS A 284 -30.90 2.97 -3.78
N GLN A 285 -30.29 3.16 -4.96
CA GLN A 285 -30.95 3.41 -6.22
C GLN A 285 -30.29 2.56 -7.30
N VAL A 286 -31.09 2.00 -8.20
CA VAL A 286 -30.58 1.31 -9.39
C VAL A 286 -29.98 2.37 -10.32
N PRO A 287 -28.68 2.32 -10.64
CA PRO A 287 -28.09 3.24 -11.58
C PRO A 287 -28.65 2.95 -12.98
N LEU A 288 -29.69 3.67 -13.36
CA LEU A 288 -30.13 3.78 -14.74
C LEU A 288 -29.22 4.80 -15.41
N ALA A 289 -28.63 4.46 -16.56
CA ALA A 289 -27.99 5.43 -17.43
C ALA A 289 -29.10 6.32 -18.01
N PHE A 290 -29.56 7.29 -17.21
CA PHE A 290 -30.60 8.21 -17.61
C PHE A 290 -29.94 9.30 -18.45
N TYR A 291 -29.76 9.00 -19.73
CA TYR A 291 -29.49 10.06 -20.70
C TYR A 291 -30.71 10.99 -20.71
N ARG A 292 -30.49 12.30 -20.56
CA ARG A 292 -31.58 13.29 -20.63
C ARG A 292 -32.33 13.24 -21.97
N THR A 293 -31.63 12.78 -23.01
CA THR A 293 -32.15 12.41 -24.33
C THR A 293 -31.62 11.02 -24.65
N THR A 294 -32.48 10.06 -24.99
CA THR A 294 -32.04 8.73 -25.41
C THR A 294 -31.15 8.87 -26.64
N PRO A 295 -29.86 8.49 -26.58
CA PRO A 295 -28.99 8.56 -27.74
C PRO A 295 -29.55 7.63 -28.82
N THR A 296 -29.78 8.16 -30.02
CA THR A 296 -30.29 7.42 -31.18
C THR A 296 -29.25 6.47 -31.78
N SER A 297 -27.97 6.68 -31.47
CA SER A 297 -26.88 5.80 -31.86
C SER A 297 -25.91 5.62 -30.69
N LEU A 298 -25.37 4.41 -30.53
CA LEU A 298 -24.30 4.12 -29.56
C LEU A 298 -22.93 4.63 -30.03
N PHE A 299 -22.79 4.78 -31.34
CA PHE A 299 -21.59 5.22 -32.03
C PHE A 299 -22.01 6.16 -33.16
N LEU A 300 -21.35 7.31 -33.28
CA LEU A 300 -21.57 8.16 -34.45
C LEU A 300 -20.78 7.58 -35.63
N GLY A 301 -21.32 7.65 -36.84
CA GLY A 301 -20.60 7.22 -38.06
C GLY A 301 -19.28 7.98 -38.29
N SER A 302 -19.12 9.16 -37.66
CA SER A 302 -17.86 9.91 -37.61
C SER A 302 -16.76 9.25 -36.79
N ASP A 303 -17.11 8.37 -35.84
CA ASP A 303 -16.16 7.70 -34.94
C ASP A 303 -15.45 6.53 -35.63
N PHE A 304 -15.99 6.06 -36.77
CA PHE A 304 -15.44 4.96 -37.57
C PHE A 304 -15.31 5.33 -39.04
N PRO A 305 -14.39 6.26 -39.40
CA PRO A 305 -14.15 6.59 -40.80
C PRO A 305 -13.70 5.33 -41.56
N GLY A 306 -14.51 4.90 -42.52
CA GLY A 306 -14.28 3.71 -43.36
C GLY A 306 -15.08 2.45 -42.97
N TRP A 307 -15.83 2.47 -41.87
CA TRP A 307 -16.79 1.41 -41.56
C TRP A 307 -18.17 1.79 -42.07
N THR A 308 -18.52 1.33 -43.26
CA THR A 308 -19.90 1.36 -43.74
C THR A 308 -20.63 0.14 -43.17
N PHE A 309 -21.43 0.33 -42.12
CA PHE A 309 -22.44 -0.65 -41.77
C PHE A 309 -23.48 -0.62 -42.89
N GLY A 310 -23.44 -1.60 -43.79
CA GLY A 310 -24.38 -1.69 -44.89
C GLY A 310 -25.78 -1.98 -44.35
N ASP A 311 -26.62 -0.95 -44.24
CA ASP A 311 -28.06 -1.13 -44.12
C ASP A 311 -28.57 -1.71 -45.44
N GLN A 312 -28.65 -3.04 -45.52
CA GLN A 312 -29.49 -3.69 -46.53
C GLN A 312 -30.95 -3.59 -46.08
N HIS A 313 -31.52 -2.39 -46.11
CA HIS A 313 -32.94 -2.22 -46.32
C HIS A 313 -33.18 -0.96 -47.14
N ASN A 314 -33.18 -1.17 -48.46
CA ASN A 314 -33.77 -0.24 -49.41
C ASN A 314 -35.23 -0.01 -49.05
N SER A 315 -35.56 1.21 -48.62
CA SER A 315 -36.77 1.89 -49.08
C SER A 315 -36.56 3.39 -48.99
N THR A 316 -36.25 3.96 -50.16
CA THR A 316 -36.44 5.35 -50.53
C THR A 316 -37.64 6.00 -49.84
N VAL A 317 -37.38 7.02 -49.03
CA VAL A 317 -38.24 8.20 -48.96
C VAL A 317 -37.32 9.42 -48.84
N GLU A 318 -37.24 10.17 -49.93
CA GLU A 318 -36.71 11.53 -49.94
C GLU A 318 -37.55 12.38 -48.97
N THR A 319 -36.90 13.10 -48.05
CA THR A 319 -37.50 14.33 -47.54
C THR A 319 -36.39 15.33 -47.22
N THR A 320 -36.35 16.34 -48.07
CA THR A 320 -35.60 17.60 -47.97
C THR A 320 -35.58 18.19 -46.56
N VAL A 321 -34.38 18.51 -46.08
CA VAL A 321 -34.16 19.36 -44.90
C VAL A 321 -33.77 20.75 -45.39
N GLU A 322 -34.70 21.70 -45.34
CA GLU A 322 -34.35 23.12 -45.23
C GLU A 322 -34.13 23.45 -43.75
N GLY A 323 -32.99 24.07 -43.46
CA GLY A 323 -32.64 24.49 -42.12
C GLY A 323 -33.33 25.79 -41.72
N ASN A 324 -33.64 25.92 -40.43
CA ASN A 324 -33.34 27.15 -39.70
C ASN A 324 -33.35 26.92 -38.19
N GLY A 325 -32.51 27.69 -37.49
CA GLY A 325 -32.25 27.53 -36.06
C GLY A 325 -33.25 28.24 -35.12
N LYS A 326 -32.80 28.28 -33.85
CA LYS A 326 -33.25 29.02 -32.65
C LYS A 326 -34.26 28.34 -31.71
N VAL A 327 -33.70 27.89 -30.58
CA VAL A 327 -34.03 28.17 -29.17
C VAL A 327 -35.44 28.69 -28.87
N GLU A 328 -36.22 27.95 -28.06
CA GLU A 328 -36.78 28.44 -26.77
C GLU A 328 -37.51 27.34 -25.97
N ALA A 329 -37.61 27.60 -24.67
CA ALA A 329 -38.07 26.73 -23.60
C ALA A 329 -39.61 26.64 -23.50
N VAL A 330 -40.06 25.67 -22.67
CA VAL A 330 -41.20 25.71 -21.73
C VAL A 330 -42.07 24.45 -21.83
N GLY A 331 -42.40 23.88 -20.66
CA GLY A 331 -43.67 23.18 -20.47
C GLY A 331 -43.55 21.82 -19.81
N ALA A 332 -43.67 21.80 -18.48
CA ALA A 332 -43.92 20.59 -17.71
C ALA A 332 -45.32 20.03 -18.03
N SER A 333 -45.43 18.70 -18.16
CA SER A 333 -46.66 17.99 -17.77
C SER A 333 -46.37 16.53 -17.44
N ASP A 334 -46.95 16.11 -16.33
CA ASP A 334 -46.96 14.77 -15.76
C ASP A 334 -47.47 13.71 -16.74
N SER A 335 -46.77 12.58 -16.83
CA SER A 335 -47.41 11.31 -17.17
C SER A 335 -46.71 10.16 -16.48
N THR A 336 -47.47 9.47 -15.63
CA THR A 336 -47.12 8.26 -14.87
C THR A 336 -46.76 7.09 -15.80
N PRO A 337 -45.83 6.18 -15.41
CA PRO A 337 -45.42 5.09 -16.29
C PRO A 337 -46.38 3.90 -16.17
N SER A 338 -46.96 3.48 -17.29
CA SER A 338 -47.77 2.27 -17.40
C SER A 338 -46.87 1.02 -17.24
N LYS A 339 -47.24 0.15 -16.29
CA LYS A 339 -46.64 -1.18 -16.07
C LYS A 339 -46.76 -2.04 -17.33
N ARG A 340 -45.63 -2.49 -17.89
CA ARG A 340 -45.61 -3.64 -18.83
C ARG A 340 -45.51 -4.94 -18.04
N LEU A 341 -46.56 -5.74 -18.14
CA LEU A 341 -46.64 -7.12 -17.67
C LEU A 341 -45.73 -8.02 -18.52
N ARG A 342 -44.98 -8.88 -17.84
CA ARG A 342 -44.10 -9.92 -18.38
C ARG A 342 -44.97 -11.10 -18.83
N MET A 343 -44.91 -11.46 -20.11
CA MET A 343 -45.39 -12.77 -20.58
C MET A 343 -44.21 -13.75 -20.57
N GLU A 344 -44.38 -14.85 -19.84
CA GLU A 344 -43.51 -16.01 -19.89
C GLU A 344 -43.94 -16.91 -21.06
N THR A 345 -42.94 -17.40 -21.79
CA THR A 345 -42.90 -18.75 -22.38
C THR A 345 -41.45 -19.19 -22.42
#